data_AF-A0AAN9DBA3-F1
#
_entry.id   AF-A0AAN9DBA3-F1
#
_cell.length_a   1.000
_cell.length_b   1.000
_cell.length_c   1.000
_cell.angle_alpha   90.00
_cell.angle_beta   90.00
_cell.angle_gamma   90.00
#
_symmetry.space_group_name_H-M   'P 1'
#
loop_
_entity.id
_entity.type
_entity.pdbx_description
1 polymer ?
#
loop_
_entity_poly.entity_id
_entity_poly.type
_entity_poly.pdbx_seq_one_letter_code
_entity_poly.pdbx_strand_id
1 'polypeptide(L)'
;MPPKKKSSNKSPKGRTPTVVDGLSTEEMSKEQLEEHIVRLREELDREREERNYFQLERDKIHTFWEITRRHLEENKCELRNRERDLEEAEERHQVEIKVYKQKVKHLLYEQQNMLSELKAESVVSTKQLQKENAVLENHLEKDMRNLKVYLKEQELSSENVLKSIHLKHDEEITDLRNDFARQVREIGSKYEKRMQKLRQEEELRRKTEIHEIEERKNSHINMLMKNHEKAFRDIRNYFNDIVYKNLDLITSLKEELKDMKRKEEKRNKEMAEVLEQNKELRESPQKAKEEVAELQKQLANYEKDKGALTRTRARLKIFDRELKELKWEHEVLEQRFTKVQLERDELYMKFTKAILEVQQKSGFKNLLLECKLSALNDTLEKKEAQLSEVLSVSNLDPTTLSVVTHKLEEVLESKNHTITDLQYEVARVCKAYNDLLKTSESKLRAFGIPVEELGFKPLESSVAGQTLGQGPAALVSAPN
;
A
#
# COMPACT_ATOMS: atom_id res chain seq x y z
N MET A 1 -128.20 34.76 -28.81
CA MET A 1 -129.62 34.92 -29.21
C MET A 1 -130.49 34.25 -28.15
N PRO A 2 -131.44 34.95 -27.50
CA PRO A 2 -132.43 34.31 -26.64
C PRO A 2 -133.66 33.86 -27.47
N PRO A 3 -134.33 32.73 -27.17
CA PRO A 3 -135.61 32.42 -27.78
C PRO A 3 -136.75 33.05 -26.99
N LYS A 4 -137.60 33.81 -27.68
CA LYS A 4 -138.85 34.38 -27.14
C LYS A 4 -139.94 33.31 -27.04
N LYS A 5 -140.65 33.36 -25.92
CA LYS A 5 -141.87 32.63 -25.57
C LYS A 5 -143.05 32.89 -26.52
N LYS A 6 -143.83 31.82 -26.69
CA LYS A 6 -145.31 31.71 -26.70
C LYS A 6 -146.11 32.61 -27.64
N SER A 7 -146.94 31.97 -28.47
CA SER A 7 -148.36 32.35 -28.52
C SER A 7 -149.23 31.10 -28.68
N SER A 8 -150.08 30.90 -27.69
CA SER A 8 -151.18 29.94 -27.68
C SER A 8 -152.42 30.64 -28.22
N ASN A 9 -153.01 30.12 -29.30
CA ASN A 9 -154.33 30.53 -29.76
C ASN A 9 -155.33 29.41 -29.43
N LYS A 10 -156.29 29.74 -28.56
CA LYS A 10 -157.46 28.93 -28.20
C LYS A 10 -158.65 29.47 -29.00
N SER A 11 -159.36 28.61 -29.70
CA SER A 11 -160.72 28.84 -30.19
C SER A 11 -161.55 27.54 -30.04
N PRO A 12 -162.89 27.62 -29.95
CA PRO A 12 -163.68 26.93 -28.93
C PRO A 12 -164.41 25.66 -29.40
N LYS A 13 -164.71 24.79 -28.41
CA LYS A 13 -165.77 23.77 -28.32
C LYS A 13 -166.65 23.55 -29.57
N GLY A 14 -166.37 22.46 -30.28
CA GLY A 14 -167.41 21.62 -30.89
C GLY A 14 -167.50 20.31 -30.10
N ARG A 15 -168.66 20.02 -29.52
CA ARG A 15 -168.96 18.73 -28.87
C ARG A 15 -168.98 17.65 -29.97
N THR A 16 -167.95 16.82 -30.02
CA THR A 16 -168.02 15.49 -30.62
C THR A 16 -168.24 14.47 -29.50
N PRO A 17 -169.01 13.38 -29.72
CA PRO A 17 -169.25 12.37 -28.68
C PRO A 17 -167.92 11.75 -28.25
N THR A 18 -167.71 11.61 -26.95
CA THR A 18 -166.55 10.91 -26.40
C THR A 18 -166.75 9.42 -26.68
N VAL A 19 -166.18 8.95 -27.78
CA VAL A 19 -166.09 7.52 -28.09
C VAL A 19 -164.99 6.95 -27.21
N VAL A 20 -165.35 6.12 -26.24
CA VAL A 20 -164.41 5.35 -25.43
C VAL A 20 -164.65 3.89 -25.80
N ASP A 21 -163.62 3.23 -26.33
CA ASP A 21 -163.63 1.81 -26.74
C ASP A 21 -164.73 1.41 -27.75
N GLY A 22 -165.04 2.30 -28.71
CA GLY A 22 -165.89 1.96 -29.87
C GLY A 22 -167.39 1.77 -29.58
N LEU A 23 -167.87 2.11 -28.38
CA LEU A 23 -169.29 2.05 -27.99
C LEU A 23 -169.77 3.38 -27.38
N SER A 24 -171.03 3.73 -27.68
CA SER A 24 -171.69 4.95 -27.17
C SER A 24 -172.06 4.79 -25.70
N THR A 25 -171.64 5.72 -24.85
CA THR A 25 -171.91 5.72 -23.40
C THR A 25 -173.39 5.84 -23.04
N GLU A 26 -174.28 6.03 -24.02
CA GLU A 26 -175.73 6.13 -23.84
C GLU A 26 -176.45 4.76 -23.91
N GLU A 27 -175.75 3.66 -24.22
CA GLU A 27 -176.35 2.31 -24.39
C GLU A 27 -175.77 1.23 -23.43
N MET A 28 -174.88 1.61 -22.51
CA MET A 28 -174.26 0.70 -21.54
C MET A 28 -175.08 0.64 -20.24
N SER A 29 -175.38 -0.57 -19.75
CA SER A 29 -176.05 -0.74 -18.45
C SER A 29 -175.14 -0.27 -17.29
N LYS A 30 -175.73 0.12 -16.15
CA LYS A 30 -174.99 0.67 -15.00
C LYS A 30 -173.82 -0.23 -14.55
N GLU A 31 -174.00 -1.55 -14.57
CA GLU A 31 -172.97 -2.53 -14.20
C GLU A 31 -171.81 -2.56 -15.21
N GLN A 32 -172.08 -2.40 -16.50
CA GLN A 32 -171.04 -2.38 -17.55
C GLN A 32 -170.23 -1.08 -17.53
N LEU A 33 -170.85 0.05 -17.15
CA LEU A 33 -170.12 1.30 -16.92
C LEU A 33 -169.24 1.22 -15.67
N GLU A 34 -169.68 0.53 -14.62
CA GLU A 34 -168.88 0.31 -13.40
C GLU A 34 -167.66 -0.59 -13.68
N GLU A 35 -167.81 -1.69 -14.42
CA GLU A 35 -166.66 -2.53 -14.85
C GLU A 35 -165.68 -1.79 -15.76
N HIS A 36 -166.18 -0.95 -16.68
CA HIS A 36 -165.31 -0.17 -17.56
C HIS A 36 -164.53 0.92 -16.80
N ILE A 37 -165.16 1.53 -15.78
CA ILE A 37 -164.46 2.43 -14.85
C ILE A 37 -163.36 1.68 -14.07
N VAL A 38 -163.61 0.43 -13.66
CA VAL A 38 -162.59 -0.39 -12.99
C VAL A 38 -161.42 -0.71 -13.93
N ARG A 39 -161.68 -1.15 -15.17
CA ARG A 39 -160.59 -1.38 -16.16
C ARG A 39 -159.79 -0.12 -16.45
N LEU A 40 -160.45 1.02 -16.69
CA LEU A 40 -159.74 2.28 -16.94
C LEU A 40 -158.94 2.76 -15.72
N ARG A 41 -159.39 2.45 -14.50
CA ARG A 41 -158.60 2.70 -13.27
C ARG A 41 -157.40 1.76 -13.18
N GLU A 42 -157.57 0.48 -13.46
CA GLU A 42 -156.47 -0.49 -13.49
C GLU A 42 -155.44 -0.18 -14.57
N GLU A 43 -155.87 0.26 -15.75
CA GLU A 43 -154.99 0.72 -16.83
C GLU A 43 -154.29 2.03 -16.45
N LEU A 44 -155.00 2.98 -15.83
CA LEU A 44 -154.40 4.20 -15.31
C LEU A 44 -153.35 3.91 -14.23
N ASP A 45 -153.60 2.93 -13.36
CA ASP A 45 -152.67 2.54 -12.30
C ASP A 45 -151.47 1.75 -12.87
N ARG A 46 -151.67 0.88 -13.86
CA ARG A 46 -150.56 0.26 -14.62
C ARG A 46 -149.69 1.30 -15.32
N GLU A 47 -150.29 2.24 -16.03
CA GLU A 47 -149.58 3.34 -16.71
C GLU A 47 -148.84 4.24 -15.70
N ARG A 48 -149.36 4.41 -14.48
CA ARG A 48 -148.66 5.12 -13.40
C ARG A 48 -147.47 4.33 -12.87
N GLU A 49 -147.63 3.02 -12.67
CA GLU A 49 -146.55 2.13 -12.24
C GLU A 49 -145.44 2.06 -13.29
N GLU A 50 -145.78 1.92 -14.57
CA GLU A 50 -144.82 1.93 -15.67
C GLU A 50 -144.11 3.28 -15.78
N ARG A 51 -144.83 4.40 -15.70
CA ARG A 51 -144.21 5.73 -15.67
C ARG A 51 -143.23 5.86 -14.50
N ASN A 52 -143.60 5.38 -13.31
CA ASN A 52 -142.75 5.42 -12.14
C ASN A 52 -141.50 4.55 -12.34
N TYR A 53 -141.66 3.32 -12.84
CA TYR A 53 -140.56 2.42 -13.18
C TYR A 53 -139.60 3.05 -14.19
N PHE A 54 -140.10 3.59 -15.30
CA PHE A 54 -139.27 4.27 -16.30
C PHE A 54 -138.64 5.56 -15.77
N GLN A 55 -139.26 6.25 -14.80
CA GLN A 55 -138.66 7.40 -14.14
C GLN A 55 -137.50 6.97 -13.24
N LEU A 56 -137.67 5.92 -12.42
CA LEU A 56 -136.61 5.37 -11.58
C LEU A 56 -135.43 4.84 -12.40
N GLU A 57 -135.69 4.10 -13.49
CA GLU A 57 -134.63 3.61 -14.37
C GLU A 57 -133.91 4.74 -15.10
N ARG A 58 -134.63 5.79 -15.52
CA ARG A 58 -133.99 7.00 -16.08
C ARG A 58 -133.10 7.71 -15.07
N ASP A 59 -133.58 7.91 -13.85
CA ASP A 59 -132.82 8.56 -12.78
C ASP A 59 -131.60 7.73 -12.39
N LYS A 60 -131.74 6.40 -12.34
CA LYS A 60 -130.65 5.46 -12.13
C LYS A 60 -129.61 5.51 -13.26
N ILE A 61 -130.03 5.48 -14.52
CA ILE A 61 -129.12 5.67 -15.66
C ILE A 61 -128.43 7.04 -15.60
N HIS A 62 -129.16 8.08 -15.22
CA HIS A 62 -128.60 9.43 -15.09
C HIS A 62 -127.54 9.49 -13.98
N THR A 63 -127.80 8.93 -12.80
CA THR A 63 -126.80 8.85 -11.72
C THR A 63 -125.57 8.04 -12.13
N PHE A 64 -125.73 6.89 -12.80
CA PHE A 64 -124.59 6.12 -13.33
C PHE A 64 -123.81 6.92 -14.37
N TRP A 65 -124.48 7.63 -15.26
CA TRP A 65 -123.83 8.49 -16.24
C TRP A 65 -123.07 9.63 -15.57
N GLU A 66 -123.66 10.31 -14.57
CA GLU A 66 -122.99 11.37 -13.82
C GLU A 66 -121.77 10.87 -13.04
N ILE A 67 -121.88 9.72 -12.36
CA ILE A 67 -120.77 9.07 -11.65
C ILE A 67 -119.66 8.68 -12.63
N THR A 68 -120.00 8.01 -13.73
CA THR A 68 -119.02 7.58 -14.73
C THR A 68 -118.36 8.77 -15.41
N ARG A 69 -119.12 9.83 -15.69
CA ARG A 69 -118.58 11.10 -16.21
C ARG A 69 -117.62 11.75 -15.21
N ARG A 70 -117.96 11.76 -13.91
CA ARG A 70 -117.09 12.27 -12.85
C ARG A 70 -115.80 11.46 -12.74
N HIS A 71 -115.89 10.14 -12.68
CA HIS A 71 -114.72 9.25 -12.64
C HIS A 71 -113.85 9.40 -13.89
N LEU A 72 -114.45 9.57 -15.07
CA LEU A 72 -113.69 9.85 -16.29
C LEU A 72 -112.92 11.17 -16.17
N GLU A 73 -113.54 12.22 -15.62
CA GLU A 73 -112.89 13.51 -15.45
C GLU A 73 -111.81 13.49 -14.36
N GLU A 74 -112.03 12.75 -13.27
CA GLU A 74 -111.04 12.47 -12.22
C GLU A 74 -109.84 11.72 -12.80
N ASN A 75 -110.06 10.61 -13.52
CA ASN A 75 -108.99 9.84 -14.16
C ASN A 75 -108.22 10.67 -15.20
N LYS A 76 -108.89 11.56 -15.95
CA LYS A 76 -108.21 12.50 -16.86
C LYS A 76 -107.38 13.54 -16.12
N CYS A 77 -107.82 14.00 -14.96
CA CYS A 77 -107.04 14.90 -14.11
C CYS A 77 -105.84 14.16 -13.51
N GLU A 78 -106.02 12.93 -13.02
CA GLU A 78 -104.93 12.09 -12.52
C GLU A 78 -103.89 11.78 -13.59
N LEU A 79 -104.33 11.41 -14.81
CA LEU A 79 -103.41 11.16 -15.92
C LEU A 79 -102.55 12.39 -16.22
N ARG A 80 -103.17 13.58 -16.31
CA ARG A 80 -102.45 14.84 -16.52
C ARG A 80 -101.48 15.17 -15.38
N ASN A 81 -101.84 14.86 -14.14
CA ASN A 81 -100.94 15.04 -13.00
C ASN A 81 -99.75 14.07 -13.10
N ARG A 82 -99.98 12.81 -13.47
CA ARG A 82 -98.90 11.82 -13.65
C ARG A 82 -97.98 12.16 -14.82
N GLU A 83 -98.52 12.66 -15.93
CA GLU A 83 -97.73 13.17 -17.05
C GLU A 83 -96.83 14.32 -16.60
N ARG A 84 -97.37 15.28 -15.84
CA ARG A 84 -96.57 16.37 -15.25
C ARG A 84 -95.50 15.86 -14.28
N ASP A 85 -95.84 14.90 -13.41
CA ASP A 85 -94.87 14.32 -12.47
C ASP A 85 -93.71 13.63 -13.21
N LEU A 86 -94.00 12.97 -14.34
CA LEU A 86 -92.98 12.37 -15.21
C LEU A 86 -92.10 13.44 -15.85
N GLU A 87 -92.69 14.49 -16.43
CA GLU A 87 -91.96 15.62 -17.01
C GLU A 87 -91.03 16.27 -15.96
N GLU A 88 -91.54 16.55 -14.75
CA GLU A 88 -90.74 17.11 -13.67
C GLU A 88 -89.60 16.18 -13.23
N ALA A 89 -89.83 14.87 -13.19
CA ALA A 89 -88.80 13.89 -12.85
C ALA A 89 -87.71 13.83 -13.92
N GLU A 90 -88.08 13.89 -15.20
CA GLU A 90 -87.15 13.96 -16.32
C GLU A 90 -86.31 15.25 -16.28
N GLU A 91 -86.94 16.39 -16.01
CA GLU A 91 -86.24 17.67 -15.86
C GLU A 91 -85.24 17.63 -14.70
N ARG A 92 -85.64 17.10 -13.53
CA ARG A 92 -84.75 16.90 -12.38
C ARG A 92 -83.56 16.01 -12.75
N HIS A 93 -83.82 14.88 -13.40
CA HIS A 93 -82.75 13.97 -13.81
C HIS A 93 -81.78 14.61 -14.82
N GLN A 94 -82.29 15.41 -15.77
CA GLN A 94 -81.44 16.16 -16.69
C GLN A 94 -80.54 17.18 -15.97
N VAL A 95 -81.07 17.85 -14.94
CA VAL A 95 -80.28 18.76 -14.09
C VAL A 95 -79.22 17.99 -13.32
N GLU A 96 -79.55 16.87 -12.71
CA GLU A 96 -78.59 16.00 -12.02
C GLU A 96 -77.47 15.54 -12.94
N ILE A 97 -77.78 15.06 -14.15
CA ILE A 97 -76.78 14.69 -15.16
C ILE A 97 -75.84 15.87 -15.47
N LYS A 98 -76.38 17.10 -15.59
CA LYS A 98 -75.56 18.29 -15.84
C LYS A 98 -74.63 18.59 -14.66
N VAL A 99 -75.12 18.48 -13.42
CA VAL A 99 -74.32 18.66 -12.19
C VAL A 99 -73.23 17.59 -12.10
N TYR A 100 -73.55 16.32 -12.31
CA TYR A 100 -72.56 15.24 -12.31
C TYR A 100 -71.51 15.43 -13.41
N LYS A 101 -71.90 15.82 -14.62
CA LYS A 101 -70.96 16.16 -15.70
C LYS A 101 -70.03 17.30 -15.30
N GLN A 102 -70.54 18.35 -14.65
CA GLN A 102 -69.69 19.44 -14.14
C GLN A 102 -68.75 18.96 -13.03
N LYS A 103 -69.22 18.14 -12.09
CA LYS A 103 -68.42 17.57 -11.01
C LYS A 103 -67.27 16.71 -11.54
N VAL A 104 -67.54 15.86 -12.55
CA VAL A 104 -66.49 15.06 -13.22
C VAL A 104 -65.48 15.97 -13.92
N LYS A 105 -65.93 17.02 -14.64
CA LYS A 105 -65.02 17.98 -15.28
C LYS A 105 -64.13 18.69 -14.26
N HIS A 106 -64.69 19.11 -13.13
CA HIS A 106 -63.93 19.76 -12.07
C HIS A 106 -62.88 18.82 -11.46
N LEU A 107 -63.28 17.58 -11.13
CA LEU A 107 -62.35 16.57 -10.60
C LEU A 107 -61.20 16.25 -11.57
N LEU A 108 -61.49 16.12 -12.87
CA LEU A 108 -60.46 15.89 -13.88
C LEU A 108 -59.50 17.08 -14.00
N TYR A 109 -60.02 18.31 -13.95
CA TYR A 109 -59.21 19.53 -13.99
C TYR A 109 -58.34 19.66 -12.73
N GLU A 110 -58.90 19.40 -11.55
CA GLU A 110 -58.18 19.40 -10.28
C GLU A 110 -57.08 18.34 -10.27
N GLN A 111 -57.37 17.11 -10.69
CA GLN A 111 -56.37 16.05 -10.83
C GLN A 111 -55.28 16.44 -11.82
N GLN A 112 -55.63 17.03 -12.97
CA GLN A 112 -54.66 17.49 -13.96
C GLN A 112 -53.77 18.61 -13.42
N ASN A 113 -54.33 19.53 -12.63
CA ASN A 113 -53.58 20.60 -11.98
C ASN A 113 -52.62 20.04 -10.92
N MET A 114 -53.11 19.18 -10.03
CA MET A 114 -52.26 18.51 -9.02
C MET A 114 -51.12 17.73 -9.68
N LEU A 115 -51.40 16.98 -10.76
CA LEU A 115 -50.36 16.27 -11.50
C LEU A 115 -49.34 17.22 -12.16
N SER A 116 -49.80 18.36 -12.65
CA SER A 116 -48.92 19.41 -13.22
C SER A 116 -48.02 20.02 -12.15
N GLU A 117 -48.57 20.32 -10.99
CA GLU A 117 -47.85 20.86 -9.82
C GLU A 117 -46.81 19.87 -9.29
N LEU A 118 -47.20 18.62 -9.04
CA LEU A 118 -46.27 17.56 -8.60
C LEU A 118 -45.13 17.34 -9.60
N LYS A 119 -45.40 17.41 -10.90
CA LYS A 119 -44.36 17.33 -11.93
C LYS A 119 -43.42 18.53 -11.88
N ALA A 120 -43.95 19.74 -11.70
CA ALA A 120 -43.14 20.95 -11.58
C ALA A 120 -42.26 20.91 -10.33
N GLU A 121 -42.81 20.52 -9.18
CA GLU A 121 -42.09 20.34 -7.92
C GLU A 121 -40.98 19.28 -8.04
N SER A 122 -41.29 18.12 -8.64
CA SER A 122 -40.31 17.07 -8.89
C SER A 122 -39.14 17.56 -9.76
N VAL A 123 -39.41 18.33 -10.82
CA VAL A 123 -38.37 18.91 -11.68
C VAL A 123 -37.52 19.94 -10.93
N VAL A 124 -38.14 20.79 -10.10
CA VAL A 124 -37.42 21.78 -9.28
C VAL A 124 -36.53 21.07 -8.25
N SER A 125 -37.06 20.09 -7.53
CA SER A 125 -36.31 19.28 -6.55
C SER A 125 -35.13 18.57 -7.21
N THR A 126 -35.34 17.95 -8.37
CA THR A 126 -34.27 17.27 -9.11
C THR A 126 -33.18 18.25 -9.55
N LYS A 127 -33.54 19.43 -10.05
CA LYS A 127 -32.57 20.47 -10.44
C LYS A 127 -31.79 21.00 -9.23
N GLN A 128 -32.44 21.12 -8.07
CA GLN A 128 -31.78 21.56 -6.85
C GLN A 128 -30.74 20.53 -6.40
N LEU A 129 -31.11 19.25 -6.37
CA LEU A 129 -30.19 18.16 -6.05
C LEU A 129 -29.02 18.07 -7.03
N GLN A 130 -29.27 18.26 -8.33
CA GLN A 130 -28.21 18.31 -9.35
C GLN A 130 -27.22 19.46 -9.10
N LYS A 131 -27.71 20.65 -8.71
CA LYS A 131 -26.84 21.79 -8.39
C LYS A 131 -25.99 21.52 -7.15
N GLU A 132 -26.59 20.93 -6.11
CA GLU A 132 -25.89 20.57 -4.87
C GLU A 132 -24.80 19.53 -5.14
N ASN A 133 -25.12 18.48 -5.90
CA ASN A 133 -24.15 17.48 -6.32
C ASN A 133 -23.00 18.10 -7.13
N ALA A 134 -23.31 18.99 -8.10
CA ALA A 134 -22.28 19.66 -8.88
C ALA A 134 -21.36 20.53 -8.01
N VAL A 135 -21.88 21.16 -6.95
CA VAL A 135 -21.06 21.93 -6.00
C VAL A 135 -20.15 21.01 -5.18
N LEU A 136 -20.67 19.88 -4.70
CA LEU A 136 -19.90 18.88 -3.96
C LEU A 136 -18.80 18.27 -4.83
N GLU A 137 -19.10 17.88 -6.06
CA GLU A 137 -18.12 17.36 -7.03
C GLU A 137 -17.01 18.38 -7.27
N ASN A 138 -17.36 19.65 -7.52
CA ASN A 138 -16.37 20.71 -7.69
C ASN A 138 -15.48 20.92 -6.45
N HIS A 139 -16.03 20.75 -5.24
CA HIS A 139 -15.25 20.84 -4.01
C HIS A 139 -14.29 19.67 -3.87
N LEU A 140 -14.76 18.44 -4.11
CA LEU A 140 -13.93 17.23 -4.08
C LEU A 140 -12.82 17.28 -5.12
N GLU A 141 -13.10 17.79 -6.33
CA GLU A 141 -12.06 17.99 -7.35
C GLU A 141 -10.98 18.98 -6.90
N LYS A 142 -11.37 20.08 -6.26
CA LYS A 142 -10.43 21.08 -5.72
C LYS A 142 -9.59 20.47 -4.60
N ASP A 143 -10.21 19.75 -3.67
CA ASP A 143 -9.52 19.11 -2.56
C ASP A 143 -8.55 18.03 -3.05
N MET A 144 -8.95 17.24 -4.04
CA MET A 144 -8.05 16.28 -4.69
C MET A 144 -6.86 16.97 -5.35
N ARG A 145 -7.06 18.12 -6.03
CA ARG A 145 -5.96 18.90 -6.62
C ARG A 145 -5.02 19.44 -5.52
N ASN A 146 -5.58 19.98 -4.44
CA ASN A 146 -4.82 20.50 -3.31
C ASN A 146 -4.00 19.39 -2.62
N LEU A 147 -4.60 18.23 -2.39
CA LEU A 147 -3.92 17.05 -1.83
C LEU A 147 -2.78 16.57 -2.74
N LYS A 148 -2.97 16.56 -4.06
CA LYS A 148 -1.89 16.22 -5.01
C LYS A 148 -0.73 17.21 -4.93
N VAL A 149 -1.01 18.51 -4.82
CA VAL A 149 0.04 19.54 -4.65
C VAL A 149 0.77 19.34 -3.32
N TYR A 150 0.04 19.17 -2.22
CA TYR A 150 0.62 18.94 -0.90
C TYR A 150 1.52 17.70 -0.86
N LEU A 151 1.05 16.58 -1.44
CA LEU A 151 1.84 15.37 -1.55
C LEU A 151 3.14 15.63 -2.34
N LYS A 152 3.05 16.38 -3.44
CA LYS A 152 4.22 16.70 -4.26
C LYS A 152 5.22 17.62 -3.54
N GLU A 153 4.73 18.58 -2.78
CA GLU A 153 5.57 19.45 -1.94
C GLU A 153 6.28 18.65 -0.84
N GLN A 154 5.58 17.69 -0.21
CA GLN A 154 6.17 16.82 0.81
C GLN A 154 7.24 15.88 0.21
N GLU A 155 6.99 15.32 -0.99
CA GLU A 155 7.98 14.53 -1.73
C GLU A 155 9.24 15.37 -2.04
N LEU A 156 9.06 16.58 -2.58
CA LEU A 156 10.16 17.47 -2.93
C LEU A 156 10.96 17.90 -1.69
N SER A 157 10.27 18.19 -0.59
CA SER A 157 10.88 18.51 0.70
C SER A 157 11.74 17.35 1.21
N SER A 158 11.20 16.12 1.15
CA SER A 158 11.91 14.91 1.56
C SER A 158 13.15 14.65 0.69
N GLU A 159 13.02 14.84 -0.63
CA GLU A 159 14.14 14.73 -1.58
C GLU A 159 15.24 15.76 -1.27
N ASN A 160 14.87 17.00 -0.93
CA ASN A 160 15.83 18.04 -0.55
C ASN A 160 16.56 17.71 0.76
N VAL A 161 15.87 17.13 1.74
CA VAL A 161 16.51 16.65 2.97
C VAL A 161 17.51 15.54 2.67
N LEU A 162 17.15 14.56 1.83
CA LEU A 162 18.08 13.50 1.40
C LEU A 162 19.30 14.07 0.68
N LYS A 163 19.10 14.99 -0.27
CA LYS A 163 20.21 15.68 -0.95
C LYS A 163 21.13 16.40 0.02
N SER A 164 20.57 17.09 1.02
CA SER A 164 21.35 17.77 2.05
C SER A 164 22.16 16.79 2.91
N ILE A 165 21.58 15.64 3.28
CA ILE A 165 22.30 14.59 4.03
C ILE A 165 23.44 14.00 3.19
N HIS A 166 23.19 13.70 1.91
CA HIS A 166 24.22 13.21 1.01
C HIS A 166 25.37 14.20 0.85
N LEU A 167 25.06 15.49 0.65
CA LEU A 167 26.09 16.53 0.53
C LEU A 167 26.95 16.61 1.80
N LYS A 168 26.34 16.59 2.99
CA LYS A 168 27.07 16.56 4.26
C LYS A 168 27.95 15.33 4.40
N HIS A 169 27.46 14.17 3.98
CA HIS A 169 28.25 12.95 4.02
C HIS A 169 29.45 13.00 3.07
N ASP A 170 29.26 13.55 1.87
CA ASP A 170 30.36 13.75 0.91
C ASP A 170 31.39 14.75 1.43
N GLU A 171 30.97 15.82 2.12
CA GLU A 171 31.83 16.76 2.83
C GLU A 171 32.64 16.04 3.92
N GLU A 172 31.99 15.28 4.80
CA GLU A 172 32.65 14.51 5.88
C GLU A 172 33.65 13.48 5.33
N ILE A 173 33.29 12.77 4.24
CA ILE A 173 34.21 11.84 3.55
C ILE A 173 35.43 12.59 3.01
N THR A 174 35.22 13.77 2.43
CA THR A 174 36.29 14.59 1.86
C THR A 174 37.24 15.10 2.95
N ASP A 175 36.69 15.56 4.08
CA ASP A 175 37.48 15.99 5.23
C ASP A 175 38.29 14.83 5.81
N LEU A 176 37.67 13.66 5.97
CA LEU A 176 38.36 12.46 6.46
C LEU A 176 39.49 12.02 5.51
N ARG A 177 39.26 12.06 4.20
CA ARG A 177 40.30 11.80 3.18
C ARG A 177 41.44 12.81 3.28
N ASN A 178 41.14 14.09 3.46
CA ASN A 178 42.14 15.14 3.62
C ASN A 178 42.97 14.95 4.89
N ASP A 179 42.34 14.56 5.99
CA ASP A 179 43.01 14.25 7.25
C ASP A 179 43.93 13.05 7.13
N PHE A 180 43.49 11.95 6.51
CA PHE A 180 44.36 10.80 6.26
C PHE A 180 45.52 11.16 5.32
N ALA A 181 45.27 11.94 4.26
CA ALA A 181 46.33 12.40 3.38
C ALA A 181 47.36 13.29 4.12
N ARG A 182 46.90 14.14 5.05
CA ARG A 182 47.79 14.92 5.94
C ARG A 182 48.62 14.01 6.83
N GLN A 183 48.01 13.05 7.51
CA GLN A 183 48.71 12.11 8.39
C GLN A 183 49.78 11.30 7.63
N VAL A 184 49.45 10.79 6.44
CA VAL A 184 50.40 10.06 5.59
C VAL A 184 51.59 10.95 5.20
N ARG A 185 51.34 12.21 4.80
CA ARG A 185 52.42 13.17 4.49
C ARG A 185 53.30 13.47 5.70
N GLU A 186 52.71 13.65 6.88
CA GLU A 186 53.46 13.90 8.11
C GLU A 186 54.34 12.71 8.50
N ILE A 187 53.80 11.49 8.43
CA ILE A 187 54.55 10.26 8.68
C ILE A 187 55.69 10.12 7.67
N GLY A 188 55.41 10.30 6.38
CA GLY A 188 56.42 10.29 5.32
C GLY A 188 57.55 11.27 5.59
N SER A 189 57.21 12.53 5.89
CA SER A 189 58.20 13.58 6.20
C SER A 189 59.03 13.26 7.45
N LYS A 190 58.42 12.69 8.49
CA LYS A 190 59.13 12.27 9.71
C LYS A 190 60.17 11.19 9.41
N TYR A 191 59.81 10.16 8.66
CA TYR A 191 60.72 9.06 8.32
C TYR A 191 61.79 9.49 7.31
N GLU A 192 61.46 10.37 6.37
CA GLU A 192 62.44 10.92 5.42
C GLU A 192 63.50 11.76 6.14
N LYS A 193 63.10 12.63 7.07
CA LYS A 193 64.03 13.37 7.94
C LYS A 193 64.89 12.44 8.78
N ARG A 194 64.31 11.37 9.34
CA ARG A 194 65.07 10.38 10.14
C ARG A 194 66.10 9.65 9.28
N MET A 195 65.73 9.26 8.06
CA MET A 195 66.63 8.61 7.10
C MET A 195 67.76 9.56 6.66
N GLN A 196 67.46 10.85 6.45
CA GLN A 196 68.47 11.84 6.09
C GLN A 196 69.47 12.08 7.23
N LYS A 197 68.99 12.19 8.48
CA LYS A 197 69.87 12.30 9.66
C LYS A 197 70.79 11.09 9.80
N LEU A 198 70.24 9.87 9.72
CA LEU A 198 71.04 8.65 9.81
C LEU A 198 72.12 8.59 8.72
N ARG A 199 71.78 8.97 7.48
CA ARG A 199 72.77 9.08 6.39
C ARG A 199 73.86 10.09 6.69
N GLN A 200 73.51 11.26 7.24
CA GLN A 200 74.50 12.28 7.62
C GLN A 200 75.40 11.81 8.77
N GLU A 201 74.84 11.10 9.76
CA GLU A 201 75.59 10.53 10.89
C GLU A 201 76.60 9.48 10.43
N GLU A 202 76.20 8.54 9.58
CA GLU A 202 77.10 7.52 9.02
C GLU A 202 78.16 8.12 8.09
N GLU A 203 77.80 9.12 7.29
CA GLU A 203 78.76 9.86 6.44
C GLU A 203 79.80 10.60 7.30
N LEU A 204 79.37 11.23 8.40
CA LEU A 204 80.26 11.90 9.34
C LEU A 204 81.19 10.90 10.02
N ARG A 205 80.65 9.77 10.50
CA ARG A 205 81.44 8.69 11.11
C ARG A 205 82.50 8.15 10.16
N ARG A 206 82.13 7.91 8.89
CA ARG A 206 83.07 7.50 7.85
C ARG A 206 84.19 8.54 7.67
N LYS A 207 83.85 9.84 7.61
CA LYS A 207 84.83 10.92 7.48
C LYS A 207 85.77 11.00 8.68
N THR A 208 85.26 10.85 9.90
CA THR A 208 86.11 10.82 11.11
C THR A 208 87.04 9.61 11.12
N GLU A 209 86.54 8.42 10.78
CA GLU A 209 87.37 7.21 10.69
C GLU A 209 88.48 7.34 9.64
N ILE A 210 88.19 7.93 8.47
CA ILE A 210 89.19 8.24 7.44
C ILE A 210 90.24 9.21 7.99
N HIS A 211 89.81 10.31 8.62
CA HIS A 211 90.74 11.32 9.14
C HIS A 211 91.64 10.75 10.25
N GLU A 212 91.11 9.92 11.15
CA GLU A 212 91.91 9.21 12.16
C GLU A 212 92.93 8.25 11.54
N ILE A 213 92.57 7.55 10.46
CA ILE A 213 93.50 6.69 9.72
C ILE A 213 94.59 7.52 9.06
N GLU A 214 94.24 8.64 8.45
CA GLU A 214 95.17 9.57 7.81
C GLU A 214 96.17 10.15 8.82
N GLU A 215 95.70 10.64 9.97
CA GLU A 215 96.55 11.13 11.05
C GLU A 215 97.51 10.06 11.57
N ARG A 216 97.02 8.84 11.81
CA ARG A 216 97.89 7.72 12.22
C ARG A 216 98.94 7.39 11.16
N LYS A 217 98.57 7.37 9.88
CA LYS A 217 99.50 7.11 8.77
C LYS A 217 100.52 8.24 8.63
N ASN A 218 100.10 9.49 8.72
CA ASN A 218 100.99 10.66 8.67
C ASN A 218 101.97 10.65 9.84
N SER A 219 101.51 10.35 11.05
CA SER A 219 102.39 10.17 12.21
C SER A 219 103.41 9.05 11.99
N HIS A 220 103.00 7.93 11.38
CA HIS A 220 103.91 6.83 11.07
C HIS A 220 104.93 7.22 10.00
N ILE A 221 104.52 7.90 8.93
CA ILE A 221 105.41 8.44 7.89
C ILE A 221 106.43 9.38 8.51
N ASN A 222 106.01 10.31 9.36
CA ASN A 222 106.91 11.25 10.05
C ASN A 222 107.92 10.52 10.96
N MET A 223 107.48 9.50 11.68
CA MET A 223 108.38 8.65 12.49
C MET A 223 109.40 7.92 11.62
N LEU A 224 108.95 7.33 10.50
CA LEU A 224 109.81 6.63 9.56
C LEU A 224 110.84 7.57 8.92
N MET A 225 110.42 8.77 8.52
CA MET A 225 111.30 9.84 8.01
C MET A 225 112.37 10.21 9.04
N LYS A 226 111.99 10.42 10.30
CA LYS A 226 112.94 10.74 11.39
C LYS A 226 113.93 9.59 11.65
N ASN A 227 113.46 8.34 11.59
CA ASN A 227 114.31 7.16 11.73
C ASN A 227 115.29 7.03 10.57
N HIS A 228 114.84 7.26 9.33
CA HIS A 228 115.71 7.28 8.16
C HIS A 228 116.74 8.40 8.25
N GLU A 229 116.34 9.62 8.63
CA GLU A 229 117.27 10.73 8.79
C GLU A 229 118.33 10.45 9.86
N LYS A 230 117.93 9.80 10.98
CA LYS A 230 118.88 9.30 11.98
C LYS A 230 119.82 8.25 11.39
N ALA A 231 119.31 7.24 10.70
CA ALA A 231 120.14 6.22 10.08
C ALA A 231 121.12 6.81 9.05
N PHE A 232 120.69 7.79 8.24
CA PHE A 232 121.57 8.50 7.31
C PHE A 232 122.65 9.32 8.04
N ARG A 233 122.31 9.98 9.16
CA ARG A 233 123.30 10.63 10.02
C ARG A 233 124.31 9.63 10.59
N ASP A 234 123.83 8.50 11.09
CA ASP A 234 124.67 7.45 11.67
C ASP A 234 125.60 6.83 10.60
N ILE A 235 125.09 6.58 9.39
CA ILE A 235 125.88 6.14 8.23
C ILE A 235 126.93 7.19 7.84
N ARG A 236 126.54 8.47 7.77
CA ARG A 236 127.47 9.55 7.45
C ARG A 236 128.56 9.67 8.52
N ASN A 237 128.21 9.55 9.79
CA ASN A 237 129.17 9.55 10.89
C ASN A 237 130.10 8.35 10.81
N TYR A 238 129.57 7.15 10.56
CA TYR A 238 130.37 5.93 10.36
C TYR A 238 131.37 6.08 9.21
N PHE A 239 130.94 6.61 8.06
CA PHE A 239 131.84 6.85 6.94
C PHE A 239 132.82 7.99 7.22
N ASN A 240 132.42 9.06 7.91
CA ASN A 240 133.33 10.12 8.34
C ASN A 240 134.39 9.57 9.31
N ASP A 241 134.01 8.73 10.27
CA ASP A 241 134.92 8.08 11.21
C ASP A 241 135.88 7.13 10.48
N ILE A 242 135.39 6.39 9.48
CA ILE A 242 136.26 5.63 8.58
C ILE A 242 137.18 6.55 7.80
N VAL A 243 136.70 7.69 7.29
CA VAL A 243 137.53 8.64 6.55
C VAL A 243 138.60 9.24 7.47
N TYR A 244 138.27 9.60 8.72
CA TYR A 244 139.24 10.06 9.70
C TYR A 244 140.25 8.97 10.06
N LYS A 245 139.78 7.75 10.37
CA LYS A 245 140.67 6.60 10.62
C LYS A 245 141.54 6.26 9.41
N ASN A 246 140.98 6.34 8.20
CA ASN A 246 141.71 6.13 6.97
C ASN A 246 142.65 7.28 6.66
N LEU A 247 142.35 8.52 7.05
CA LEU A 247 143.25 9.66 6.92
C LEU A 247 144.43 9.51 7.88
N ASP A 248 144.16 9.12 9.13
CA ASP A 248 145.18 8.79 10.13
C ASP A 248 146.04 7.61 9.64
N LEU A 249 145.40 6.56 9.12
CA LEU A 249 146.09 5.40 8.53
C LEU A 249 146.85 5.76 7.24
N ILE A 250 146.33 6.65 6.39
CA ILE A 250 147.04 7.13 5.19
C ILE A 250 148.25 7.96 5.62
N THR A 251 148.16 8.69 6.72
CA THR A 251 149.28 9.47 7.26
C THR A 251 150.37 8.54 7.78
N SER A 252 150.01 7.48 8.52
CA SER A 252 150.96 6.45 8.97
C SER A 252 151.50 5.59 7.81
N LEU A 253 150.66 5.20 6.86
CA LEU A 253 151.05 4.43 5.68
C LEU A 253 151.89 5.26 4.70
N LYS A 254 151.81 6.60 4.68
CA LYS A 254 152.72 7.45 3.90
C LYS A 254 154.13 7.45 4.49
N GLU A 255 154.27 7.31 5.81
CA GLU A 255 155.57 7.05 6.45
C GLU A 255 156.08 5.65 6.08
N GLU A 256 155.23 4.62 6.13
CA GLU A 256 155.61 3.25 5.77
C GLU A 256 155.81 3.03 4.25
N LEU A 257 155.15 3.78 3.37
CA LEU A 257 155.31 3.71 1.91
C LEU A 257 156.65 4.28 1.43
N LYS A 258 157.27 5.18 2.21
CA LYS A 258 158.66 5.57 1.98
C LYS A 258 159.61 4.37 2.16
N ASP A 259 159.27 3.44 3.05
CA ASP A 259 160.03 2.22 3.32
C ASP A 259 159.63 1.03 2.43
N MET A 260 158.36 0.93 2.04
CA MET A 260 157.84 -0.18 1.22
C MET A 260 157.96 0.03 -0.30
N LYS A 261 158.14 1.27 -0.80
CA LYS A 261 158.54 1.52 -2.21
C LYS A 261 159.87 0.89 -2.60
N ARG A 262 160.73 0.55 -1.63
CA ARG A 262 161.96 -0.24 -1.85
C ARG A 262 161.68 -1.74 -2.05
N LYS A 263 160.48 -2.23 -1.72
CA LYS A 263 160.12 -3.66 -1.72
C LYS A 263 159.04 -4.02 -2.77
N GLU A 264 158.36 -3.04 -3.36
CA GLU A 264 157.23 -3.22 -4.29
C GLU A 264 157.62 -3.53 -5.74
N GLU A 265 158.86 -3.27 -6.18
CA GLU A 265 159.32 -3.65 -7.54
C GLU A 265 159.27 -5.16 -7.82
N LYS A 266 159.07 -5.99 -6.79
CA LYS A 266 159.15 -7.46 -6.89
C LYS A 266 157.83 -8.19 -7.03
N ARG A 267 156.66 -7.56 -6.87
CA ARG A 267 155.41 -8.30 -6.65
C ARG A 267 154.18 -7.85 -7.45
N ASN A 268 154.38 -7.17 -8.58
CA ASN A 268 153.29 -6.76 -9.48
C ASN A 268 153.27 -7.55 -10.79
N LYS A 269 153.48 -8.87 -10.72
CA LYS A 269 153.44 -9.77 -11.90
C LYS A 269 152.35 -10.85 -11.90
N GLU A 270 151.48 -10.95 -10.89
CA GLU A 270 150.58 -12.13 -10.78
C GLU A 270 149.18 -11.82 -10.23
N MET A 271 148.45 -10.83 -10.78
CA MET A 271 147.05 -10.63 -10.40
C MET A 271 146.20 -10.18 -11.57
N ALA A 272 146.07 -11.05 -12.58
CA ALA A 272 145.23 -10.84 -13.76
C ALA A 272 144.27 -12.01 -14.05
N GLU A 273 143.89 -12.83 -13.06
CA GLU A 273 143.05 -14.02 -13.27
C GLU A 273 141.66 -14.01 -12.57
N VAL A 274 141.27 -12.96 -11.85
CA VAL A 274 140.02 -12.98 -11.04
C VAL A 274 138.77 -12.42 -11.77
N LEU A 275 138.84 -12.14 -13.07
CA LEU A 275 137.75 -11.46 -13.80
C LEU A 275 136.80 -12.35 -14.64
N GLU A 276 136.95 -13.68 -14.65
CA GLU A 276 136.16 -14.56 -15.54
C GLU A 276 135.12 -15.47 -14.83
N GLN A 277 134.93 -15.38 -13.52
CA GLN A 277 134.05 -16.34 -12.78
C GLN A 277 132.69 -15.82 -12.31
N ASN A 278 132.20 -14.66 -12.77
CA ASN A 278 130.98 -14.07 -12.22
C ASN A 278 129.87 -13.77 -13.25
N LYS A 279 129.67 -14.67 -14.22
CA LYS A 279 128.65 -14.46 -15.27
C LYS A 279 127.59 -15.54 -15.45
N GLU A 280 127.68 -16.71 -14.82
CA GLU A 280 126.71 -17.82 -15.06
C GLU A 280 125.66 -18.07 -13.94
N LEU A 281 125.59 -17.26 -12.88
CA LEU A 281 124.70 -17.51 -11.72
C LEU A 281 123.34 -16.76 -11.73
N ARG A 282 122.74 -16.43 -12.89
CA ARG A 282 121.51 -15.60 -12.91
C ARG A 282 120.25 -16.13 -13.64
N GLU A 283 120.27 -17.27 -14.32
CA GLU A 283 119.09 -17.67 -15.13
C GLU A 283 118.19 -18.78 -14.54
N SER A 284 118.69 -19.61 -13.63
CA SER A 284 117.91 -20.70 -13.01
C SER A 284 116.80 -20.28 -11.99
N PRO A 285 116.95 -19.23 -11.16
CA PRO A 285 115.95 -18.91 -10.12
C PRO A 285 114.76 -18.03 -10.58
N GLN A 286 114.69 -17.62 -11.86
CA GLN A 286 113.61 -16.77 -12.38
C GLN A 286 112.34 -17.59 -12.70
N LYS A 287 112.49 -18.78 -13.31
CA LYS A 287 111.37 -19.64 -13.75
C LYS A 287 110.58 -20.25 -12.57
N ALA A 288 111.27 -20.63 -11.49
CA ALA A 288 110.62 -21.15 -10.28
C ALA A 288 109.77 -20.09 -9.54
N LYS A 289 110.05 -18.80 -9.71
CA LYS A 289 109.24 -17.71 -9.10
C LYS A 289 107.94 -17.47 -9.85
N GLU A 290 107.94 -17.65 -11.17
CA GLU A 290 106.75 -17.47 -12.01
C GLU A 290 105.72 -18.59 -11.77
N GLU A 291 106.17 -19.86 -11.64
CA GLU A 291 105.28 -20.99 -11.31
C GLU A 291 104.64 -20.86 -9.92
N VAL A 292 105.38 -20.34 -8.93
CA VAL A 292 104.83 -20.08 -7.59
C VAL A 292 103.75 -18.99 -7.62
N ALA A 293 103.93 -17.95 -8.44
CA ALA A 293 102.95 -16.87 -8.58
C ALA A 293 101.65 -17.37 -9.25
N GLU A 294 101.75 -18.23 -10.27
CA GLU A 294 100.61 -18.83 -10.96
C GLU A 294 99.79 -19.72 -10.01
N LEU A 295 100.46 -20.58 -9.22
CA LEU A 295 99.80 -21.45 -8.24
C LEU A 295 99.13 -20.66 -7.11
N GLN A 296 99.75 -19.58 -6.63
CA GLN A 296 99.14 -18.69 -5.64
C GLN A 296 97.85 -18.02 -6.15
N LYS A 297 97.82 -17.63 -7.43
CA LYS A 297 96.64 -17.05 -8.07
C LYS A 297 95.50 -18.07 -8.22
N GLN A 298 95.81 -19.31 -8.58
CA GLN A 298 94.83 -20.39 -8.67
C GLN A 298 94.24 -20.72 -7.29
N LEU A 299 95.07 -20.76 -6.24
CA LEU A 299 94.63 -21.00 -4.87
C LEU A 299 93.67 -19.90 -4.37
N ALA A 300 94.00 -18.62 -4.64
CA ALA A 300 93.15 -17.49 -4.27
C ALA A 300 91.78 -17.51 -4.98
N ASN A 301 91.73 -17.96 -6.23
CA ASN A 301 90.47 -18.14 -6.95
C ASN A 301 89.64 -19.29 -6.36
N TYR A 302 90.26 -20.42 -6.05
CA TYR A 302 89.59 -21.55 -5.41
C TYR A 302 88.97 -21.17 -4.05
N GLU A 303 89.66 -20.37 -3.23
CA GLU A 303 89.13 -19.87 -1.96
C GLU A 303 87.91 -18.94 -2.16
N LYS A 304 87.94 -18.06 -3.17
CA LYS A 304 86.80 -17.22 -3.53
C LYS A 304 85.58 -18.05 -3.95
N ASP A 305 85.77 -19.06 -4.79
CA ASP A 305 84.71 -19.93 -5.27
C ASP A 305 84.10 -20.76 -4.14
N LYS A 306 84.93 -21.26 -3.22
CA LYS A 306 84.48 -21.93 -2.00
C LYS A 306 83.61 -21.02 -1.12
N GLY A 307 84.00 -19.74 -1.00
CA GLY A 307 83.21 -18.71 -0.31
C GLY A 307 81.89 -18.38 -1.02
N ALA A 308 81.87 -18.36 -2.36
CA ALA A 308 80.65 -18.17 -3.14
C ALA A 308 79.70 -19.35 -3.00
N LEU A 309 80.20 -20.58 -3.09
CA LEU A 309 79.43 -21.81 -2.96
C LEU A 309 78.78 -21.97 -1.58
N THR A 310 79.48 -21.58 -0.52
CA THR A 310 78.91 -21.59 0.85
C THR A 310 77.77 -20.59 1.00
N ARG A 311 77.92 -19.37 0.44
CA ARG A 311 76.85 -18.36 0.43
C ARG A 311 75.63 -18.79 -0.38
N THR A 312 75.82 -19.40 -1.56
CA THR A 312 74.69 -19.88 -2.38
C THR A 312 73.98 -21.06 -1.73
N ARG A 313 74.72 -22.00 -1.11
CA ARG A 313 74.12 -23.08 -0.31
C ARG A 313 73.30 -22.56 0.87
N ALA A 314 73.78 -21.53 1.57
CA ALA A 314 73.03 -20.90 2.65
C ALA A 314 71.72 -20.26 2.14
N ARG A 315 71.77 -19.53 1.03
CA ARG A 315 70.57 -18.95 0.38
C ARG A 315 69.58 -20.02 -0.08
N LEU A 316 70.07 -21.10 -0.69
CA LEU A 316 69.22 -22.20 -1.14
C LEU A 316 68.49 -22.85 0.04
N LYS A 317 69.17 -23.02 1.18
CA LYS A 317 68.54 -23.55 2.41
C LYS A 317 67.44 -22.63 2.95
N ILE A 318 67.61 -21.31 2.85
CA ILE A 318 66.57 -20.34 3.22
C ILE A 318 65.37 -20.46 2.28
N PHE A 319 65.60 -20.45 0.96
CA PHE A 319 64.52 -20.58 -0.02
C PHE A 319 63.78 -21.91 0.07
N ASP A 320 64.47 -23.02 0.36
CA ASP A 320 63.83 -24.33 0.56
C ASP A 320 62.90 -24.33 1.78
N ARG A 321 63.28 -23.61 2.85
CA ARG A 321 62.42 -23.41 4.03
C ARG A 321 61.20 -22.55 3.70
N GLU A 322 61.41 -21.40 3.05
CA GLU A 322 60.32 -20.50 2.63
C GLU A 322 59.33 -21.22 1.69
N LEU A 323 59.83 -22.05 0.77
CA LEU A 323 59.00 -22.82 -0.14
C LEU A 323 58.17 -23.88 0.60
N LYS A 324 58.72 -24.51 1.64
CA LYS A 324 57.98 -25.46 2.49
C LYS A 324 56.91 -24.76 3.34
N GLU A 325 57.25 -23.61 3.93
CA GLU A 325 56.31 -22.77 4.69
C GLU A 325 55.15 -22.33 3.78
N LEU A 326 55.45 -21.80 2.59
CA LEU A 326 54.43 -21.33 1.64
C LEU A 326 53.54 -22.47 1.11
N LYS A 327 54.10 -23.66 0.87
CA LYS A 327 53.31 -24.85 0.49
C LYS A 327 52.32 -25.25 1.57
N TRP A 328 52.74 -25.20 2.83
CA TRP A 328 51.86 -25.51 3.94
C TRP A 328 50.74 -24.48 4.08
N GLU A 329 51.06 -23.19 3.97
CA GLU A 329 50.05 -22.12 3.99
C GLU A 329 49.04 -22.26 2.85
N HIS A 330 49.51 -22.60 1.65
CA HIS A 330 48.66 -22.83 0.49
C HIS A 330 47.67 -23.98 0.73
N GLU A 331 48.14 -25.12 1.21
CA GLU A 331 47.30 -26.28 1.51
C GLU A 331 46.24 -25.95 2.57
N VAL A 332 46.60 -25.21 3.63
CA VAL A 332 45.64 -24.77 4.65
C VAL A 332 44.60 -23.82 4.04
N LEU A 333 45.00 -22.91 3.16
CA LEU A 333 44.09 -21.99 2.50
C LEU A 333 43.13 -22.71 1.56
N GLU A 334 43.61 -23.70 0.82
CA GLU A 334 42.83 -24.51 -0.12
C GLU A 334 41.76 -25.34 0.60
N GLN A 335 42.12 -25.95 1.74
CA GLN A 335 41.17 -26.65 2.61
C GLN A 335 40.11 -25.71 3.18
N ARG A 336 40.50 -24.52 3.64
CA ARG A 336 39.56 -23.49 4.13
C ARG A 336 38.62 -23.02 3.02
N PHE A 337 39.16 -22.77 1.84
CA PHE A 337 38.37 -22.35 0.68
C PHE A 337 37.32 -23.40 0.31
N THR A 338 37.73 -24.67 0.23
CA THR A 338 36.83 -25.79 -0.06
C THR A 338 35.71 -25.88 0.98
N LYS A 339 36.03 -25.72 2.26
CA LYS A 339 35.03 -25.72 3.33
C LYS A 339 34.02 -24.58 3.19
N VAL A 340 34.48 -23.35 2.96
CA VAL A 340 33.62 -22.18 2.78
C VAL A 340 32.73 -22.33 1.53
N GLN A 341 33.25 -22.93 0.46
CA GLN A 341 32.48 -23.19 -0.74
C GLN A 341 31.35 -24.19 -0.47
N LEU A 342 31.61 -25.27 0.28
CA LEU A 342 30.59 -26.22 0.71
C LEU A 342 29.53 -25.58 1.60
N GLU A 343 29.94 -24.77 2.58
CA GLU A 343 29.01 -24.04 3.46
C GLU A 343 28.11 -23.08 2.67
N ARG A 344 28.67 -22.36 1.69
CA ARG A 344 27.92 -21.49 0.77
C ARG A 344 26.89 -22.30 -0.01
N ASP A 345 27.30 -23.42 -0.60
CA ASP A 345 26.43 -24.25 -1.44
C ASP A 345 25.31 -24.87 -0.62
N GLU A 346 25.61 -25.33 0.59
CA GLU A 346 24.60 -25.85 1.53
C GLU A 346 23.61 -24.76 1.95
N LEU A 347 24.09 -23.55 2.25
CA LEU A 347 23.24 -22.43 2.63
C LEU A 347 22.31 -22.03 1.48
N TYR A 348 22.82 -22.02 0.24
CA TYR A 348 22.03 -21.74 -0.94
C TYR A 348 20.92 -22.78 -1.14
N MET A 349 21.24 -24.07 -0.99
CA MET A 349 20.27 -25.16 -1.07
C MET A 349 19.18 -25.06 0.01
N LYS A 350 19.58 -24.76 1.25
CA LYS A 350 18.65 -24.55 2.37
C LYS A 350 17.73 -23.35 2.12
N PHE A 351 18.27 -22.26 1.60
CA PHE A 351 17.50 -21.07 1.26
C PHE A 351 16.45 -21.35 0.17
N THR A 352 16.86 -22.00 -0.93
CA THR A 352 15.92 -22.39 -2.00
C THR A 352 14.83 -23.32 -1.48
N LYS A 353 15.19 -24.31 -0.66
CA LYS A 353 14.21 -25.22 -0.03
C LYS A 353 13.22 -24.47 0.86
N ALA A 354 13.70 -23.56 1.72
CA ALA A 354 12.84 -22.77 2.60
C ALA A 354 11.86 -21.89 1.81
N ILE A 355 12.31 -21.27 0.71
CA ILE A 355 11.42 -20.49 -0.18
C ILE A 355 10.31 -21.37 -0.75
N LEU A 356 10.67 -22.52 -1.31
CA LEU A 356 9.70 -23.44 -1.90
C LEU A 356 8.69 -23.95 -0.86
N GLU A 357 9.14 -24.26 0.35
CA GLU A 357 8.24 -24.68 1.45
C GLU A 357 7.27 -23.57 1.86
N VAL A 358 7.72 -22.32 1.95
CA VAL A 358 6.85 -21.17 2.27
C VAL A 358 5.85 -20.92 1.14
N GLN A 359 6.30 -20.95 -0.11
CA GLN A 359 5.43 -20.82 -1.28
C GLN A 359 4.39 -21.95 -1.32
N GLN A 360 4.78 -23.19 -1.06
CA GLN A 360 3.87 -24.33 -1.02
C GLN A 360 2.83 -24.19 0.10
N LYS A 361 3.24 -23.81 1.31
CA LYS A 361 2.32 -23.60 2.45
C LYS A 361 1.35 -22.46 2.18
N SER A 362 1.83 -21.34 1.65
CA SER A 362 0.98 -20.20 1.27
C SER A 362 0.03 -20.59 0.14
N GLY A 363 0.51 -21.31 -0.87
CA GLY A 363 -0.28 -21.81 -1.99
C GLY A 363 -1.40 -22.75 -1.52
N PHE A 364 -1.11 -23.67 -0.60
CA PHE A 364 -2.13 -24.55 -0.02
C PHE A 364 -3.17 -23.78 0.79
N LYS A 365 -2.74 -22.78 1.58
CA LYS A 365 -3.67 -21.91 2.33
C LYS A 365 -4.59 -21.12 1.38
N ASN A 366 -4.03 -20.58 0.30
CA ASN A 366 -4.81 -19.85 -0.71
C ASN A 366 -5.81 -20.76 -1.40
N LEU A 367 -5.39 -21.95 -1.84
CA LEU A 367 -6.27 -22.94 -2.45
C LEU A 367 -7.41 -23.34 -1.50
N LEU A 368 -7.13 -23.54 -0.22
CA LEU A 368 -8.15 -23.85 0.78
C LEU A 368 -9.16 -22.70 0.95
N LEU A 369 -8.69 -21.46 0.95
CA LEU A 369 -9.56 -20.27 1.01
C LEU A 369 -10.41 -20.12 -0.24
N GLU A 370 -9.86 -20.38 -1.43
CA GLU A 370 -10.59 -20.40 -2.69
C GLU A 370 -11.68 -21.48 -2.70
N CYS A 371 -11.36 -22.71 -2.26
CA CYS A 371 -12.36 -23.77 -2.12
C CYS A 371 -13.47 -23.39 -1.13
N LYS A 372 -13.11 -22.75 -0.01
CA LYS A 372 -14.10 -22.29 0.99
C LYS A 372 -14.98 -21.18 0.42
N LEU A 373 -14.41 -20.23 -0.32
CA LEU A 373 -15.16 -19.15 -0.98
C LEU A 373 -16.10 -19.71 -2.04
N SER A 374 -15.64 -20.64 -2.87
CA SER A 374 -16.48 -21.32 -3.86
C SER A 374 -17.64 -22.07 -3.20
N ALA A 375 -17.38 -22.84 -2.14
CA ALA A 375 -18.45 -23.54 -1.43
C ALA A 375 -19.47 -22.59 -0.76
N LEU A 376 -19.00 -21.45 -0.23
CA LEU A 376 -19.88 -20.41 0.30
C LEU A 376 -20.69 -19.73 -0.80
N ASN A 377 -20.10 -19.48 -1.96
CA ASN A 377 -20.78 -18.92 -3.13
C ASN A 377 -21.87 -19.87 -3.65
N ASP A 378 -21.57 -21.16 -3.81
CA ASP A 378 -22.56 -22.17 -4.19
C ASP A 378 -23.73 -22.24 -3.19
N THR A 379 -23.44 -22.03 -1.91
CA THR A 379 -24.46 -21.99 -0.85
C THR A 379 -25.31 -20.73 -0.98
N LEU A 380 -24.69 -19.58 -1.27
CA LEU A 380 -25.39 -18.32 -1.51
C LEU A 380 -26.31 -18.43 -2.73
N GLU A 381 -25.81 -18.91 -3.87
CA GLU A 381 -26.60 -19.09 -5.10
C GLU A 381 -27.81 -20.02 -4.86
N LYS A 382 -27.63 -21.13 -4.13
CA LYS A 382 -28.74 -22.01 -3.74
C LYS A 382 -29.76 -21.29 -2.86
N LYS A 383 -29.32 -20.44 -1.94
CA LYS A 383 -30.21 -19.68 -1.05
C LYS A 383 -30.96 -18.59 -1.79
N GLU A 384 -30.31 -17.90 -2.72
CA GLU A 384 -30.95 -16.91 -3.60
C GLU A 384 -31.98 -17.56 -4.53
N ALA A 385 -31.66 -18.72 -5.11
CA ALA A 385 -32.61 -19.48 -5.92
C ALA A 385 -33.85 -19.91 -5.10
N GLN A 386 -33.63 -20.46 -3.90
CA GLN A 386 -34.71 -20.82 -2.97
C GLN A 386 -35.56 -19.61 -2.58
N LEU A 387 -34.93 -18.46 -2.31
CA LEU A 387 -35.63 -17.23 -1.98
C LEU A 387 -36.47 -16.74 -3.16
N SER A 388 -35.90 -16.71 -4.37
CA SER A 388 -36.58 -16.31 -5.60
C SER A 388 -37.81 -17.19 -5.89
N GLU A 389 -37.68 -18.51 -5.71
CA GLU A 389 -38.80 -19.45 -5.84
C GLU A 389 -39.93 -19.14 -4.84
N VAL A 390 -39.60 -19.00 -3.55
CA VAL A 390 -40.59 -18.67 -2.51
C VAL A 390 -41.28 -17.33 -2.79
N LEU A 391 -40.52 -16.31 -3.20
CA LEU A 391 -41.07 -15.00 -3.56
C LEU A 391 -42.03 -15.10 -4.75
N SER A 392 -41.70 -15.90 -5.77
CA SER A 392 -42.55 -16.11 -6.94
C SER A 392 -43.86 -16.86 -6.62
N VAL A 393 -43.81 -17.86 -5.72
CA VAL A 393 -44.99 -18.64 -5.32
C VAL A 393 -45.94 -17.83 -4.42
N SER A 394 -45.39 -16.93 -3.62
CA SER A 394 -46.16 -16.24 -2.57
C SER A 394 -47.07 -15.12 -3.09
N ASN A 395 -46.93 -14.69 -4.36
CA ASN A 395 -47.72 -13.60 -4.98
C ASN A 395 -47.91 -12.37 -4.07
N LEU A 396 -46.90 -12.03 -3.29
CA LEU A 396 -46.93 -10.93 -2.34
C LEU A 396 -46.81 -9.60 -3.07
N ASP A 397 -47.45 -8.56 -2.53
CA ASP A 397 -47.34 -7.21 -3.08
C ASP A 397 -45.87 -6.73 -3.01
N PRO A 398 -45.22 -6.39 -4.15
CA PRO A 398 -43.79 -6.06 -4.22
C PRO A 398 -43.39 -4.90 -3.30
N THR A 399 -44.28 -3.92 -3.13
CA THR A 399 -44.06 -2.75 -2.27
C THR A 399 -44.01 -3.12 -0.80
N THR A 400 -44.95 -3.92 -0.31
CA THR A 400 -44.92 -4.40 1.08
C THR A 400 -43.71 -5.30 1.36
N LEU A 401 -43.31 -6.14 0.40
CA LEU A 401 -42.18 -7.04 0.56
C LEU A 401 -40.85 -6.29 0.65
N SER A 402 -40.63 -5.30 -0.22
CA SER A 402 -39.44 -4.45 -0.17
C SER A 402 -39.31 -3.72 1.17
N VAL A 403 -40.41 -3.21 1.73
CA VAL A 403 -40.41 -2.53 3.04
C VAL A 403 -40.04 -3.51 4.17
N VAL A 404 -40.54 -4.74 4.14
CA VAL A 404 -40.23 -5.75 5.17
C VAL A 404 -38.79 -6.22 5.05
N THR A 405 -38.29 -6.48 3.84
CA THR A 405 -36.89 -6.87 3.59
C THR A 405 -35.93 -5.77 4.05
N HIS A 406 -36.20 -4.51 3.70
CA HIS A 406 -35.33 -3.40 4.10
C HIS A 406 -35.29 -3.22 5.63
N LYS A 407 -36.43 -3.30 6.31
CA LYS A 407 -36.47 -3.28 7.79
C LYS A 407 -35.70 -4.46 8.41
N LEU A 408 -35.76 -5.63 7.80
CA LEU A 408 -35.02 -6.80 8.27
C LEU A 408 -33.52 -6.61 8.08
N GLU A 409 -33.10 -6.06 6.93
CA GLU A 409 -31.70 -5.69 6.64
C GLU A 409 -31.17 -4.66 7.65
N GLU A 410 -31.91 -3.58 7.91
CA GLU A 410 -31.54 -2.58 8.93
C GLU A 410 -31.36 -3.21 10.32
N VAL A 411 -32.26 -4.11 10.71
CA VAL A 411 -32.14 -4.81 12.01
C VAL A 411 -30.93 -5.75 12.04
N LEU A 412 -30.65 -6.46 10.94
CA LEU A 412 -29.48 -7.34 10.84
C LEU A 412 -28.19 -6.53 10.87
N GLU A 413 -28.13 -5.43 10.15
CA GLU A 413 -26.96 -4.53 10.12
C GLU A 413 -26.72 -3.90 11.49
N SER A 414 -27.77 -3.41 12.14
CA SER A 414 -27.70 -2.90 13.53
C SER A 414 -27.20 -3.96 14.52
N LYS A 415 -27.69 -5.21 14.40
CA LYS A 415 -27.21 -6.32 15.23
C LYS A 415 -25.76 -6.67 14.93
N ASN A 416 -25.36 -6.73 13.66
CA ASN A 416 -23.97 -7.00 13.27
C ASN A 416 -23.02 -5.92 13.80
N HIS A 417 -23.43 -4.65 13.71
CA HIS A 417 -22.67 -3.54 14.28
C HIS A 417 -22.54 -3.66 15.81
N THR A 418 -23.64 -4.02 16.49
CA THR A 418 -23.61 -4.28 17.94
C THR A 418 -22.67 -5.45 18.28
N ILE A 419 -22.64 -6.50 17.47
CA ILE A 419 -21.73 -7.64 17.66
C ILE A 419 -20.27 -7.16 17.52
N THR A 420 -19.95 -6.38 16.49
CA THR A 420 -18.60 -5.86 16.28
C THR A 420 -18.17 -4.93 17.41
N ASP A 421 -19.08 -4.07 17.88
CA ASP A 421 -18.81 -3.16 18.99
C ASP A 421 -18.58 -3.92 20.29
N LEU A 422 -19.41 -4.92 20.60
CA LEU A 422 -19.23 -5.76 21.79
C LEU A 422 -17.94 -6.57 21.72
N GLN A 423 -17.56 -7.09 20.55
CA GLN A 423 -16.27 -7.77 20.37
C GLN A 423 -15.10 -6.82 20.61
N TYR A 424 -15.17 -5.59 20.10
CA TYR A 424 -14.17 -4.56 20.35
C TYR A 424 -14.10 -4.18 21.83
N GLU A 425 -15.25 -4.00 22.49
CA GLU A 425 -15.34 -3.69 23.92
C GLU A 425 -14.73 -4.79 24.78
N VAL A 426 -15.03 -6.06 24.47
CA VAL A 426 -14.39 -7.21 25.15
C VAL A 426 -12.88 -7.18 24.93
N ALA A 427 -12.40 -6.97 23.70
CA ALA A 427 -10.96 -6.86 23.42
C ALA A 427 -10.30 -5.71 24.18
N ARG A 428 -10.97 -4.55 24.27
CA ARG A 428 -10.50 -3.38 24.99
C ARG A 428 -10.39 -3.64 26.49
N VAL A 429 -11.40 -4.27 27.10
CA VAL A 429 -11.41 -4.62 28.53
C VAL A 429 -10.36 -5.68 28.83
N CYS A 430 -10.24 -6.73 28.01
CA CYS A 430 -9.20 -7.75 28.14
C CYS A 430 -7.79 -7.14 28.09
N LYS A 431 -7.55 -6.22 27.16
CA LYS A 431 -6.28 -5.50 27.08
C LYS A 431 -6.03 -4.65 28.33
N ALA A 432 -7.01 -3.85 28.75
CA ALA A 432 -6.87 -3.01 29.95
C ALA A 432 -6.57 -3.84 31.20
N TYR A 433 -7.22 -5.01 31.32
CA TYR A 433 -6.95 -5.97 32.40
C TYR A 433 -5.53 -6.53 32.32
N ASN A 434 -5.06 -6.97 31.14
CA ASN A 434 -3.69 -7.49 30.97
C ASN A 434 -2.62 -6.40 31.22
N ASP A 435 -2.87 -5.15 30.82
CA ASP A 435 -1.98 -4.01 31.08
C ASP A 435 -1.95 -3.65 32.58
N LEU A 436 -3.11 -3.73 33.26
CA LEU A 436 -3.20 -3.56 34.71
C LEU A 436 -2.44 -4.66 35.45
N LEU A 437 -2.52 -5.92 35.01
CA LEU A 437 -1.74 -7.01 35.58
C LEU A 437 -0.24 -6.73 35.46
N LYS A 438 0.24 -6.37 34.26
CA LYS A 438 1.67 -6.05 34.03
C LYS A 438 2.16 -4.87 34.86
N THR A 439 1.36 -3.82 34.98
CA THR A 439 1.73 -2.65 35.80
C THR A 439 1.75 -3.00 37.29
N SER A 440 0.79 -3.80 37.76
CA SER A 440 0.75 -4.30 39.14
C SER A 440 1.97 -5.18 39.46
N GLU A 441 2.31 -6.14 38.59
CA GLU A 441 3.52 -6.95 38.73
C GLU A 441 4.80 -6.11 38.75
N SER A 442 4.90 -5.13 37.85
CA SER A 442 6.03 -4.20 37.79
C SER A 442 6.16 -3.41 39.09
N LYS A 443 5.03 -3.00 39.68
CA LYS A 443 5.01 -2.25 40.93
C LYS A 443 5.35 -3.11 42.14
N LEU A 444 4.89 -4.35 42.19
CA LEU A 444 5.28 -5.32 43.23
C LEU A 444 6.78 -5.58 43.22
N ARG A 445 7.37 -5.82 42.03
CA ARG A 445 8.82 -5.96 41.88
C ARG A 445 9.57 -4.71 42.32
N ALA A 446 9.06 -3.51 42.00
CA ALA A 446 9.67 -2.25 42.42
C ALA A 446 9.67 -2.05 43.95
N PHE A 447 8.71 -2.62 44.68
CA PHE A 447 8.68 -2.63 46.14
C PHE A 447 9.41 -3.81 46.77
N GLY A 448 10.07 -4.65 45.96
CA GLY A 448 10.85 -5.80 46.43
C GLY A 448 9.99 -7.01 46.81
N ILE A 449 8.72 -7.07 46.38
CA ILE A 449 7.83 -8.21 46.61
C ILE A 449 7.90 -9.13 45.37
N PRO A 450 8.45 -10.35 45.49
CA PRO A 450 8.46 -11.33 44.41
C PRO A 450 7.05 -11.72 43.99
N VAL A 451 6.82 -11.86 42.68
CA VAL A 451 5.49 -12.18 42.13
C VAL A 451 5.07 -13.61 42.53
N GLU A 452 6.04 -14.45 42.87
CA GLU A 452 5.88 -15.82 43.36
C GLU A 452 5.27 -15.89 44.77
N GLU A 453 5.36 -14.82 45.57
CA GLU A 453 4.84 -14.77 46.95
C GLU A 453 3.33 -14.47 47.02
N LEU A 454 2.68 -14.14 45.90
CA LEU A 454 1.25 -13.82 45.84
C LEU A 454 0.33 -15.02 46.11
N GLY A 455 0.83 -16.26 45.98
CA GLY A 455 0.05 -17.48 46.24
C GLY A 455 -1.03 -17.81 45.20
N PHE A 456 -1.20 -16.99 44.16
CA PHE A 456 -2.06 -17.27 43.00
C PHE A 456 -1.41 -16.75 41.71
N LYS A 457 -1.78 -17.35 40.57
CA LYS A 457 -1.38 -16.87 39.24
C LYS A 457 -2.57 -16.17 38.58
N PRO A 458 -2.51 -14.86 38.29
CA PRO A 458 -3.54 -14.19 37.53
C PRO A 458 -3.72 -14.85 36.16
N LEU A 459 -4.96 -15.12 35.77
CA LEU A 459 -5.25 -15.63 34.43
C LEU A 459 -5.19 -14.46 33.45
N GLU A 460 -4.31 -14.52 32.45
CA GLU A 460 -4.32 -13.54 31.35
C GLU A 460 -5.59 -13.70 30.52
N SER A 461 -6.28 -12.60 30.25
CA SER A 461 -7.49 -12.62 29.43
C SER A 461 -7.10 -12.72 27.95
N SER A 462 -7.58 -13.77 27.27
CA SER A 462 -7.41 -13.97 25.83
C SER A 462 -8.77 -13.96 25.15
N VAL A 463 -8.92 -13.11 24.13
CA VAL A 463 -10.10 -13.15 23.26
C VAL A 463 -9.90 -14.28 22.25
N ALA A 464 -10.82 -15.23 22.21
CA ALA A 464 -10.74 -16.39 21.31
C ALA A 464 -10.53 -15.94 19.86
N GLY A 465 -9.39 -16.31 19.28
CA GLY A 465 -9.03 -16.01 17.88
C GLY A 465 -8.28 -14.70 17.64
N GLN A 466 -8.05 -13.86 18.66
CA GLN A 466 -7.31 -12.59 18.52
C GLN A 466 -6.06 -12.57 19.41
N THR A 467 -4.90 -12.32 18.81
CA THR A 467 -3.67 -12.05 19.56
C THR A 467 -3.61 -10.56 19.88
N LEU A 468 -3.86 -10.20 21.15
CA LEU A 468 -3.75 -8.83 21.62
C LEU A 468 -2.27 -8.44 21.72
N GLY A 469 -1.83 -7.49 20.90
CA GLY A 469 -0.43 -7.00 20.94
C GLY A 469 -0.10 -6.28 22.25
N GLN A 470 1.20 -6.18 22.57
CA GLN A 470 1.68 -5.66 23.85
C GLN A 470 1.83 -4.12 23.91
N GLY A 471 1.61 -3.41 22.79
CA GLY A 471 1.81 -1.95 22.71
C GLY A 471 0.52 -1.12 22.84
N PRO A 472 0.61 0.20 23.08
CA PRO A 472 -0.55 1.08 23.22
C PRO A 472 -1.47 1.09 21.97
N ALA A 473 -0.92 0.90 20.77
CA ALA A 473 -1.66 0.81 19.51
C ALA A 473 -2.22 -0.60 19.18
N ALA A 474 -2.04 -1.59 20.06
CA ALA A 474 -2.30 -3.00 19.74
C ALA A 474 -3.77 -3.42 19.51
N LEU A 475 -4.74 -2.51 19.72
CA LEU A 475 -6.14 -2.74 19.35
C LEU A 475 -6.40 -2.41 17.86
N VAL A 476 -5.49 -1.68 17.22
CA VAL A 476 -5.62 -1.20 15.82
C VAL A 476 -4.85 -2.09 14.84
N SER A 477 -3.87 -2.86 15.33
CA SER A 477 -2.92 -3.62 14.51
C SER A 477 -3.23 -5.12 14.39
N ALA A 478 -4.46 -5.55 14.66
CA ALA A 478 -4.85 -6.93 14.36
C ALA A 478 -5.07 -7.06 12.85
N PRO A 479 -4.33 -7.92 12.13
CA PRO A 479 -4.69 -8.25 10.76
C PRO A 479 -6.02 -9.03 10.80
N ASN A 480 -6.99 -8.59 10.00
CA ASN A 480 -8.19 -9.37 9.70
C ASN A 480 -7.83 -10.74 9.11
#